data_AF-A0A3R6Q9H3-F1
#
_entry.id   AF-A0A3R6Q9H3-F1
#
_cell.length_a   1.000
_cell.length_b   1.000
_cell.length_c   1.000
_cell.angle_alpha   90.00
_cell.angle_beta   90.00
_cell.angle_gamma   90.00
#
_symmetry.space_group_name_H-M   'P 1'
#
loop_
_entity.id
_entity.type
_entity.pdbx_description
1 polymer ?
#
loop_
_entity_poly.entity_id
_entity_poly.type
_entity_poly.pdbx_seq_one_letter_code
_entity_poly.pdbx_strand_id
1 'polypeptide(L)'
;MANKSQILSDGHKEKIRSQIISGARNYKKQLMDKVFLIVCEDGIEYEVRFFKGDYKHLTGIYSNLSDDDFFEYCVSGKVDKGNIDTQQKYDWGTLKKREE
;
A
#
# COMPACT_ATOMS: atom_id res chain seq x y z
N MET A 1 -16.59 15.67 -11.08
CA MET A 1 -17.13 15.72 -9.70
C MET A 1 -16.64 14.47 -8.99
N ALA A 2 -15.97 14.59 -7.84
CA ALA A 2 -15.51 13.41 -7.09
C ALA A 2 -16.73 12.64 -6.57
N ASN A 3 -16.72 11.30 -6.68
CA ASN A 3 -17.79 10.48 -6.12
C ASN A 3 -17.69 10.52 -4.59
N LYS A 4 -18.81 10.74 -3.88
CA LYS A 4 -18.82 10.77 -2.41
C LYS A 4 -18.23 9.49 -1.80
N SER A 5 -18.32 8.35 -2.48
CA SER A 5 -17.74 7.07 -2.02
C SER A 5 -16.20 7.04 -2.00
N GLN A 6 -15.55 7.96 -2.71
CA GLN A 6 -14.09 8.12 -2.79
C GLN A 6 -13.54 9.12 -1.74
N ILE A 7 -14.40 9.66 -0.88
CA ILE A 7 -14.04 10.57 0.20
C ILE A 7 -13.91 9.76 1.50
N LEU A 8 -12.74 9.81 2.13
CA LEU A 8 -12.47 9.10 3.38
C LEU A 8 -12.87 9.92 4.60
N SER A 9 -13.49 9.26 5.58
CA SER A 9 -13.65 9.80 6.94
C SER A 9 -12.38 9.55 7.76
N ASP A 10 -12.24 10.23 8.89
CA ASP A 10 -11.10 9.99 9.81
C ASP A 10 -11.04 8.54 10.32
N GLY A 11 -12.20 7.91 10.52
CA GLY A 11 -12.28 6.50 10.90
C GLY A 11 -11.78 5.57 9.79
N HIS A 12 -12.06 5.89 8.52
CA HIS A 12 -11.50 5.16 7.39
C HIS A 12 -9.97 5.34 7.30
N LYS A 13 -9.48 6.57 7.48
CA LYS A 13 -8.04 6.86 7.47
C LYS A 13 -7.30 6.13 8.58
N GLU A 14 -7.86 6.04 9.79
CA GLU A 14 -7.21 5.30 10.88
C GLU A 14 -7.11 3.79 10.60
N LYS A 15 -8.15 3.21 9.99
CA LYS A 15 -8.15 1.81 9.56
C LYS A 15 -7.09 1.57 8.48
N ILE A 16 -7.04 2.42 7.46
CA ILE A 16 -6.02 2.36 6.40
C ILE A 16 -4.63 2.51 6.99
N ARG A 17 -4.42 3.50 7.85
CA ARG A 17 -3.14 3.75 8.54
C ARG A 17 -2.61 2.49 9.24
N SER A 18 -3.48 1.83 10.02
CA SER A 18 -3.10 0.59 10.70
C SER A 18 -2.76 -0.54 9.71
N GLN A 19 -3.49 -0.64 8.61
CA GLN A 19 -3.28 -1.64 7.56
C GLN A 19 -1.97 -1.43 6.79
N ILE A 20 -1.67 -0.20 6.36
CA ILE A 20 -0.44 0.11 5.61
C ILE A 20 0.81 -0.01 6.50
N ILE A 21 0.73 0.29 7.80
CA ILE A 21 1.85 0.07 8.73
C ILE A 21 2.16 -1.43 8.85
N SER A 22 1.13 -2.25 9.10
CA SER A 22 1.28 -3.70 9.20
C SER A 22 1.77 -4.30 7.87
N GLY A 23 1.19 -3.85 6.77
CA GLY A 23 1.55 -4.25 5.42
C GLY A 23 2.99 -3.92 5.06
N ALA A 24 3.48 -2.71 5.38
CA ALA A 24 4.85 -2.29 5.05
C ALA A 24 5.89 -3.12 5.81
N ARG A 25 5.63 -3.40 7.09
CA ARG A 25 6.49 -4.28 7.90
C ARG A 25 6.52 -5.69 7.35
N ASN A 26 5.39 -6.22 6.91
CA ASN A 26 5.33 -7.54 6.27
C ASN A 26 6.03 -7.55 4.92
N TYR A 27 5.82 -6.52 4.09
CA TYR A 27 6.48 -6.33 2.79
C TYR A 27 8.00 -6.32 2.93
N LYS A 28 8.53 -5.53 3.89
CA LYS A 28 9.96 -5.48 4.21
C LYS A 28 10.50 -6.84 4.62
N LYS A 29 9.81 -7.55 5.52
CA LYS A 29 10.26 -8.84 6.05
C LYS A 29 10.20 -9.96 5.02
N GLN A 30 9.14 -9.98 4.21
CA GLN A 30 8.81 -11.13 3.39
C GLN A 30 9.24 -11.00 1.93
N LEU A 31 9.32 -9.79 1.38
CA LEU A 31 9.52 -9.57 -0.05
C LEU A 31 10.81 -8.82 -0.39
N MET A 32 11.16 -7.77 0.37
CA MET A 32 12.35 -6.99 0.07
C MET A 32 13.63 -7.81 0.21
N ASP A 33 14.64 -7.41 -0.57
CA ASP A 33 15.97 -8.04 -0.63
C ASP A 33 15.96 -9.51 -1.07
N LYS A 34 14.85 -9.98 -1.63
CA LYS A 34 14.69 -11.31 -2.23
C LYS A 34 14.47 -11.19 -3.74
N VAL A 35 14.81 -12.26 -4.44
CA VAL A 35 14.49 -12.48 -5.84
C VAL A 35 13.55 -13.68 -5.92
N PHE A 36 12.42 -13.51 -6.59
CA PHE A 36 11.43 -14.56 -6.80
C PHE A 36 11.49 -15.02 -8.25
N LEU A 37 11.64 -16.32 -8.47
CA LEU A 37 11.55 -16.92 -9.80
C LEU A 37 10.11 -17.36 -10.05
N ILE A 38 9.52 -16.89 -11.14
CA ILE A 38 8.22 -17.32 -11.65
C ILE A 38 8.49 -18.18 -12.87
N VAL A 39 8.04 -19.43 -12.83
CA VAL A 39 8.09 -20.35 -13.98
C VAL A 39 6.67 -20.47 -14.53
N CYS A 40 6.49 -20.04 -15.78
CA CYS A 40 5.21 -20.12 -16.48
C CYS A 40 4.98 -21.53 -17.06
N GLU A 41 3.72 -21.86 -17.37
CA GLU A 41 3.36 -23.18 -17.92
C GLU A 41 4.02 -23.49 -19.27
N ASP A 42 4.38 -22.45 -20.03
CA ASP A 42 5.13 -22.54 -21.28
C ASP A 42 6.65 -22.69 -21.06
N GLY A 43 7.09 -22.77 -19.80
CA GLY A 43 8.48 -22.90 -19.40
C GLY A 43 9.27 -21.58 -19.40
N ILE A 44 8.63 -20.44 -19.67
CA ILE A 44 9.30 -19.14 -19.60
C ILE A 44 9.50 -18.74 -18.13
N GLU A 45 10.70 -18.27 -17.83
CA GLU A 45 11.09 -17.84 -16.48
C GLU A 45 11.16 -16.31 -16.38
N TYR A 46 10.66 -15.78 -15.26
CA TYR A 46 10.75 -14.37 -14.93
C TYR A 46 11.27 -14.18 -13.51
N GLU A 47 12.17 -13.21 -13.32
CA GLU A 47 12.58 -12.77 -12.00
C GLU A 47 11.76 -11.57 -11.55
N VAL A 48 11.26 -11.64 -10.32
CA VAL A 48 10.51 -10.54 -9.69
C VAL A 48 11.24 -10.09 -8.44
N ARG A 49 11.38 -8.77 -8.32
CA ARG A 49 11.96 -8.08 -7.18
C ARG A 49 11.00 -7.01 -6.69
N PHE A 50 11.10 -6.70 -5.41
CA PHE A 50 10.21 -5.79 -4.70
C PHE A 50 11.03 -4.65 -4.10
N PHE A 51 10.78 -3.42 -4.54
CA PHE A 51 11.49 -2.23 -4.09
C PHE A 51 10.62 -1.37 -3.18
N LYS A 52 11.26 -0.57 -2.32
CA LYS A 52 10.54 0.33 -1.39
C LYS A 52 9.56 1.27 -2.10
N GLY A 53 9.95 1.84 -3.24
CA GLY A 53 9.11 2.76 -4.03
C GLY A 53 7.85 2.10 -4.61
N ASP A 54 7.84 0.78 -4.78
CA ASP A 54 6.67 0.08 -5.32
C ASP A 54 5.55 -0.04 -4.28
N TYR A 55 5.88 0.04 -2.98
CA TYR A 55 4.94 -0.26 -1.91
C TYR A 55 3.70 0.64 -1.96
N LYS A 56 3.88 1.96 -2.11
CA LYS A 56 2.75 2.90 -2.18
C LYS A 56 1.81 2.56 -3.33
N HIS A 57 2.35 2.28 -4.52
CA HIS A 57 1.55 1.87 -5.68
C HIS A 57 0.77 0.58 -5.42
N LEU A 58 1.39 -0.42 -4.78
CA LEU A 58 0.74 -1.68 -4.44
C LEU A 58 -0.39 -1.51 -3.41
N THR A 59 -0.32 -0.51 -2.52
CA THR A 59 -1.42 -0.20 -1.59
C THR A 59 -2.60 0.49 -2.27
N GLY A 60 -2.40 1.16 -3.41
CA GLY A 60 -3.43 1.96 -4.07
C GLY A 60 -3.83 3.24 -3.33
N ILE A 61 -3.13 3.62 -2.26
CA ILE A 61 -3.43 4.78 -1.42
C ILE A 61 -2.78 6.04 -1.97
N TYR A 62 -3.59 7.08 -2.15
CA TYR A 62 -3.11 8.43 -2.42
C TYR A 62 -2.67 9.10 -1.13
N SER A 63 -1.47 9.68 -1.19
CA SER A 63 -0.77 10.29 -0.08
C SER A 63 0.08 11.43 -0.60
N ASN A 64 0.19 12.47 0.21
CA ASN A 64 1.08 13.61 -0.02
C ASN A 64 2.58 13.30 0.18
N LEU A 65 2.94 12.08 0.61
CA LEU A 65 4.32 11.64 0.74
C LEU A 65 4.87 11.13 -0.60
N SER A 66 6.19 11.27 -0.79
CA SER A 66 6.91 10.56 -1.85
C SER A 66 6.80 9.04 -1.64
N ASP A 67 7.04 8.23 -2.66
CA ASP A 67 6.84 6.78 -2.55
C ASP A 67 7.83 6.14 -1.55
N ASP A 68 9.07 6.61 -1.54
CA ASP A 68 10.10 6.19 -0.59
C ASP A 68 9.77 6.64 0.84
N ASP A 69 9.38 7.92 1.04
CA ASP A 69 9.04 8.43 2.37
C ASP A 69 7.79 7.73 2.92
N PHE A 70 6.80 7.46 2.05
CA PHE A 70 5.60 6.73 2.41
C PHE A 70 5.96 5.36 2.98
N PHE A 71 6.84 4.62 2.30
CA PHE A 71 7.30 3.32 2.78
C PHE A 71 8.03 3.42 4.13
N GLU A 72 9.01 4.30 4.26
CA GLU A 72 9.80 4.44 5.50
C GLU A 72 8.94 4.91 6.69
N TYR A 73 7.98 5.80 6.45
CA TYR A 73 7.03 6.26 7.46
C TYR A 73 6.08 5.13 7.89
N CYS A 74 5.63 4.29 6.95
CA CYS A 74 4.82 3.12 7.27
C CYS A 74 5.61 2.08 8.09
N VAL A 75 6.84 1.74 7.68
CA VAL A 75 7.69 0.78 8.40
C VAL A 75 7.95 1.25 9.83
N SER A 76 8.32 2.52 9.98
CA SER A 76 8.61 3.14 11.28
C SER A 76 7.37 3.42 12.13
N GLY A 77 6.16 3.34 11.55
CA GLY A 77 4.89 3.65 12.22
C GLY A 77 4.62 5.15 12.40
N LYS A 78 5.39 6.01 11.72
CA LYS A 78 5.30 7.47 11.77
C LYS A 78 4.26 8.06 10.81
N VAL A 79 3.74 7.29 9.86
CA VAL A 79 2.67 7.75 8.98
C VAL A 79 1.44 8.14 9.80
N ASP A 80 0.90 9.33 9.53
CA ASP A 80 -0.29 9.88 10.18
C ASP A 80 -1.48 9.92 9.20
N LYS A 81 -2.71 10.07 9.72
CA LYS A 81 -3.90 10.28 8.89
C LYS A 81 -3.81 11.52 8.01
N GLY A 82 -3.12 12.56 8.46
CA GLY A 82 -2.85 13.76 7.67
C GLY A 82 -1.99 13.49 6.43
N ASN A 83 -1.26 12.37 6.38
CA ASN A 83 -0.52 11.96 5.20
C ASN A 83 -1.37 11.22 4.16
N ILE A 84 -2.57 10.75 4.53
CA ILE A 84 -3.48 10.04 3.64
C ILE A 84 -4.46 11.04 3.04
N ASP A 85 -4.51 11.12 1.71
CA ASP A 85 -5.37 12.08 1.04
C ASP A 85 -6.85 11.79 1.33
N THR A 86 -7.65 12.83 1.55
CA THR A 86 -9.08 12.65 1.81
C THR A 86 -9.82 12.16 0.56
N GLN A 87 -9.39 12.61 -0.62
CA GLN A 87 -9.93 12.17 -1.90
C GLN A 87 -9.03 11.08 -2.49
N GLN A 88 -9.59 9.90 -2.69
CA GLN A 88 -8.89 8.73 -3.22
C GLN A 88 -9.32 8.42 -4.65
N LYS A 89 -8.50 7.63 -5.37
CA LYS A 89 -8.90 7.07 -6.68
C LYS A 89 -9.98 6.01 -6.54
N TYR A 90 -9.89 5.18 -5.50
CA TYR A 90 -10.80 4.06 -5.25
C TYR A 90 -11.72 4.37 -4.07
N ASP A 91 -12.91 3.76 -4.06
CA ASP A 91 -13.84 3.90 -2.94
C ASP A 91 -13.40 3.10 -1.70
N TRP A 92 -14.04 3.39 -0.57
CA TRP A 92 -13.79 2.67 0.68
C TRP A 92 -13.96 1.15 0.57
N GLY A 93 -14.92 0.69 -0.24
CA GLY A 93 -15.21 -0.74 -0.42
C GLY A 93 -14.02 -1.51 -1.01
N THR A 94 -13.26 -0.82 -1.87
CA THR A 94 -12.05 -1.34 -2.52
C THR A 94 -10.81 -1.22 -1.63
N LEU A 95 -10.68 -0.11 -0.90
CA LEU A 95 -9.49 0.18 -0.08
C LEU A 95 -9.46 -0.57 1.25
N LYS A 96 -10.61 -0.96 1.79
CA LYS A 96 -10.66 -1.71 3.04
C LYS A 96 -10.09 -3.12 2.82
N LYS A 97 -9.29 -3.59 3.79
CA LYS A 97 -8.98 -5.03 3.89
C LYS A 97 -10.28 -5.84 3.90
N ARG A 98 -10.36 -6.91 3.11
CA ARG A 98 -11.45 -7.88 3.21
C ARG A 98 -11.32 -8.63 4.54
N GLU A 99 -12.40 -8.68 5.29
CA GLU A 99 -12.51 -9.55 6.47
C GLU A 99 -12.70 -10.98 5.92
N GLU A 100 -11.84 -11.90 6.39
CA GLU A 100 -11.92 -13.34 6.09
C GLU A 100 -12.93 -14.01 7.02
#